data_AF-A0ABD3SBL0-F1
#
_entry.id   AF-A0ABD3SBL0-F1
#
_cell.length_a   1.000
_cell.length_b   1.000
_cell.length_c   1.000
_cell.angle_alpha   90.00
_cell.angle_beta   90.00
_cell.angle_gamma   90.00
#
_symmetry.space_group_name_H-M   'P 1'
#
loop_
_entity.id
_entity.type
_entity.pdbx_description
1 polymer ?
#
loop_
_entity_poly.entity_id
_entity_poly.type
_entity_poly.pdbx_seq_one_letter_code
_entity_poly.pdbx_strand_id
1 'polypeptide(L)'
;MMNQTTPNEERGRALVTLELSSAKEMYSAQQHIRVIVVSRIRFRRHFDVCDGASGGDNNYGHRGYPTCDDARHRLLSFPIRWTCRAEAATHRLGTMGHRLPDAFVRIVAALRRGRNRLVLRQWRRGACWWNLNTNRYDDIESECRGPTFRGIPCHNVHGRGEKSTAIHASCAEVAGYRLARLALSYNHEFEASLLTTLSRNNSASVDFDNDNNQGEEQQNMNEFWLHNSTRKNVRIYIPEVIYFSHDDASERDSTPWALMSYFDNDASNEVEIPPRPLEIETDDGGPCEDIIHFDDMHPLTNSATMLPCYHFPSTMVKTRREFGYDEPHPRHGRVRTDECLNYAMMILRDVVIPIQSFFFSLRPNAIYHKRVMESLRFLGCFDSNTKRANQKPKPFQYHDMIAVYHHALNRLSKANMGSNDTAKDDGRIDFVLRMLDKCLNALSCEWIETGGRPPPLPPVLCHMDLQPQNLAFKRECDHIIRNCCVASVMDWEEACYADPRFEILLICRKVLANREQAETLWRAYSIFVHQFSRSLSLKSTAEVHWTIGDIEPWLKLETVHSLCTLSLQAMDLLGVGRSPWETKQDLWGKIERERLRLVQMGWLFCDFSETLQ
;
A
#
# COMPACT_ATOMS: atom_id res chain seq x y z
N MET A 1 36.73 -15.56 -19.70
CA MET A 1 35.61 -16.52 -19.56
C MET A 1 34.35 -15.83 -20.08
N MET A 2 33.87 -16.21 -21.26
CA MET A 2 32.58 -15.75 -21.79
C MET A 2 31.47 -16.55 -21.09
N ASN A 3 30.55 -15.88 -20.41
CA ASN A 3 29.33 -16.50 -19.90
C ASN A 3 28.46 -16.92 -21.09
N GLN A 4 28.53 -18.18 -21.50
CA GLN A 4 27.53 -18.78 -22.37
C GLN A 4 26.23 -18.90 -21.56
N THR A 5 25.28 -18.00 -21.80
CA THR A 5 23.89 -18.15 -21.36
C THR A 5 23.33 -19.42 -22.00
N THR A 6 22.92 -20.38 -21.19
CA THR A 6 22.39 -21.67 -21.64
C THR A 6 21.08 -21.48 -22.43
N PRO A 7 20.95 -22.03 -23.66
CA PRO A 7 19.77 -21.82 -24.53
C PRO A 7 18.43 -22.41 -24.02
N ASN A 8 18.37 -22.93 -22.80
CA ASN A 8 17.18 -23.63 -22.29
C ASN A 8 16.17 -22.72 -21.55
N GLU A 9 16.52 -21.47 -21.22
CA GLU A 9 15.60 -20.57 -20.47
C GLU A 9 14.57 -19.84 -21.35
N GLU A 10 14.69 -19.89 -22.68
CA GLU A 10 13.73 -19.24 -23.59
C GLU A 10 12.51 -20.11 -23.91
N ARG A 11 12.53 -21.40 -23.55
CA ARG A 11 11.37 -22.29 -23.71
C ARG A 11 10.32 -21.97 -22.65
N GLY A 12 9.15 -21.46 -23.08
CA GLY A 12 7.99 -21.24 -22.20
C GLY A 12 7.57 -19.78 -22.05
N ARG A 13 7.69 -18.95 -23.10
CA ARG A 13 7.05 -17.63 -23.15
C ARG A 13 5.86 -17.67 -24.11
N ALA A 14 4.84 -16.91 -23.77
CA ALA A 14 3.72 -16.60 -24.65
C ALA A 14 3.53 -15.08 -24.70
N LEU A 15 2.94 -14.59 -25.77
CA LEU A 15 2.60 -13.19 -25.97
C LEU A 15 1.09 -13.03 -25.83
N VAL A 16 0.67 -12.17 -24.92
CA VAL A 16 -0.73 -11.71 -24.85
C VAL A 16 -0.82 -10.38 -25.57
N THR A 17 -1.84 -10.20 -26.40
CA THR A 17 -2.16 -8.92 -27.04
C THR A 17 -3.61 -8.54 -26.73
N LEU A 18 -3.78 -7.36 -26.14
CA LEU A 18 -5.09 -6.77 -25.86
C LEU A 18 -5.40 -5.74 -26.94
N GLU A 19 -6.52 -5.90 -27.64
CA GLU A 19 -7.07 -4.89 -28.54
C GLU A 19 -7.99 -3.96 -27.76
N LEU A 20 -7.68 -2.67 -27.76
CA LEU A 20 -8.33 -1.63 -26.99
C LEU A 20 -9.38 -0.92 -27.84
N SER A 21 -10.61 -0.89 -27.37
CA SER A 21 -11.69 -0.08 -27.95
C SER A 21 -11.65 1.38 -27.47
N SER A 22 -11.21 1.61 -26.22
CA SER A 22 -10.96 2.94 -25.67
C SER A 22 -9.98 2.88 -24.49
N ALA A 23 -9.42 4.04 -24.15
CA ALA A 23 -8.61 4.24 -22.96
C ALA A 23 -8.93 5.62 -22.38
N LYS A 24 -9.29 5.68 -21.09
CA LYS A 24 -9.57 6.91 -20.35
C LYS A 24 -8.46 7.15 -19.33
N GLU A 25 -7.74 8.26 -19.47
CA GLU A 25 -6.72 8.65 -18.51
C GLU A 25 -7.35 9.22 -17.23
N MET A 26 -6.80 8.82 -16.09
CA MET A 26 -7.14 9.33 -14.77
C MET A 26 -5.96 10.16 -14.25
N TYR A 27 -6.27 11.31 -13.67
CA TYR A 27 -5.24 12.22 -13.16
C TYR A 27 -4.54 11.62 -11.92
N SER A 28 -3.23 11.41 -12.02
CA SER A 28 -2.34 11.20 -10.88
C SER A 28 -1.06 12.03 -11.06
N ALA A 29 -0.51 12.54 -9.96
CA ALA A 29 0.77 13.28 -10.01
C ALA A 29 1.96 12.34 -10.22
N GLN A 30 1.86 11.13 -9.69
CA GLN A 30 2.95 10.17 -9.58
C GLN A 30 2.88 9.07 -10.65
N GLN A 31 1.68 8.83 -11.17
CA GLN A 31 1.40 7.71 -12.05
C GLN A 31 0.61 8.17 -13.28
N HIS A 32 0.75 7.45 -14.39
CA HIS A 32 -0.28 7.43 -15.43
C HIS A 32 -1.20 6.25 -15.14
N ILE A 33 -2.45 6.56 -14.82
CA ILE A 33 -3.49 5.56 -14.59
C ILE A 33 -4.46 5.66 -15.76
N ARG A 34 -4.70 4.54 -16.46
CA ARG A 34 -5.64 4.48 -17.58
C ARG A 34 -6.65 3.37 -17.33
N VAL A 35 -7.94 3.67 -17.45
CA VAL A 35 -8.99 2.64 -17.55
C VAL A 35 -9.09 2.27 -19.02
N ILE A 36 -8.71 1.04 -19.36
CA ILE A 36 -8.73 0.54 -20.73
C ILE A 36 -9.92 -0.38 -20.95
N VAL A 37 -10.60 -0.26 -22.09
CA VAL A 37 -11.71 -1.13 -22.49
C VAL A 37 -11.23 -2.06 -23.61
N VAL A 38 -11.18 -3.36 -23.34
CA VAL A 38 -10.62 -4.37 -24.23
C VAL A 38 -11.72 -4.99 -25.08
N SER A 39 -11.63 -4.89 -26.40
CA SER A 39 -12.57 -5.53 -27.33
C SER A 39 -12.18 -6.96 -27.68
N ARG A 40 -10.87 -7.23 -27.74
CA ARG A 40 -10.33 -8.54 -28.12
C ARG A 40 -9.07 -8.85 -27.34
N ILE A 41 -8.88 -10.12 -26.99
CA ILE A 41 -7.65 -10.64 -26.41
C ILE A 41 -7.12 -11.77 -27.29
N ARG A 42 -5.85 -11.66 -27.69
CA ARG A 42 -5.13 -12.68 -28.46
C ARG A 42 -4.03 -13.30 -27.62
N PHE A 43 -3.92 -14.62 -27.70
CA PHE A 43 -2.87 -15.39 -27.05
C PHE A 43 -2.02 -16.10 -28.09
N ARG A 44 -0.70 -15.82 -28.10
CA ARG A 44 0.26 -16.43 -29.02
C ARG A 44 1.39 -17.16 -28.30
N ARG A 45 1.72 -18.40 -28.67
CA ARG A 45 2.88 -19.15 -28.20
C ARG A 45 4.11 -18.67 -28.95
N HIS A 46 5.22 -18.43 -28.24
CA HIS A 46 6.43 -17.85 -28.84
C HIS A 46 7.16 -18.80 -29.83
N PHE A 47 6.72 -20.06 -29.96
CA PHE A 47 7.38 -21.05 -30.82
C PHE A 47 7.19 -20.79 -32.33
N ASP A 48 6.21 -19.98 -32.74
CA ASP A 48 5.90 -19.80 -34.17
C ASP A 48 6.60 -18.59 -34.83
N VAL A 49 7.34 -17.77 -34.08
CA VAL A 49 7.92 -16.53 -34.61
C VAL A 49 9.35 -16.71 -35.16
N CYS A 50 10.08 -17.74 -34.72
CA CYS A 50 11.51 -17.86 -35.03
C CYS A 50 11.84 -18.66 -36.31
N ASP A 51 10.92 -19.44 -36.86
CA ASP A 51 11.24 -20.38 -37.95
C ASP A 51 10.87 -19.87 -39.36
N GLY A 52 10.25 -18.70 -39.50
CA GLY A 52 9.67 -18.25 -40.78
C GLY A 52 10.33 -17.07 -41.52
N ALA A 53 11.25 -16.32 -40.92
CA ALA A 53 11.74 -15.07 -41.52
C ALA A 53 13.27 -14.91 -41.42
N SER A 54 13.99 -15.66 -42.27
CA SER A 54 15.38 -15.38 -42.64
C SER A 54 15.50 -14.29 -43.74
N GLY A 55 14.41 -13.59 -44.07
CA GLY A 55 14.41 -12.43 -44.97
C GLY A 55 14.55 -11.13 -44.20
N GLY A 56 15.67 -10.43 -44.42
CA GLY A 56 16.10 -9.29 -43.62
C GLY A 56 15.14 -8.11 -43.61
N ASP A 57 14.56 -7.86 -42.45
CA ASP A 57 14.18 -6.54 -41.97
C ASP A 57 14.30 -6.56 -40.44
N ASN A 58 15.50 -6.25 -39.93
CA ASN A 58 15.82 -6.13 -38.50
C ASN A 58 15.19 -4.88 -37.85
N ASN A 59 13.97 -4.54 -38.28
CA ASN A 59 13.18 -3.41 -37.81
C ASN A 59 12.04 -3.86 -36.88
N TYR A 60 12.28 -4.89 -36.06
CA TYR A 60 11.70 -4.91 -34.71
C TYR A 60 12.37 -3.79 -33.90
N GLY A 61 12.06 -2.56 -34.32
CA GLY A 61 12.49 -1.32 -33.70
C GLY A 61 12.18 -1.40 -32.23
N HIS A 62 13.16 -0.98 -31.43
CA HIS A 62 13.13 -0.69 -30.01
C HIS A 62 11.97 -1.28 -29.22
N ARG A 63 12.30 -2.10 -28.20
CA ARG A 63 11.52 -2.38 -26.97
C ARG A 63 10.74 -1.15 -26.53
N GLY A 64 9.63 -0.90 -27.20
CA GLY A 64 8.86 0.31 -27.12
C GLY A 64 7.96 0.12 -25.94
N TYR A 65 8.08 1.04 -24.99
CA TYR A 65 7.09 1.23 -23.95
C TYR A 65 5.67 1.10 -24.55
N PRO A 66 4.69 0.56 -23.82
CA PRO A 66 3.29 0.68 -24.22
C PRO A 66 2.92 2.17 -24.30
N THR A 67 3.16 2.80 -25.44
CA THR A 67 2.84 4.19 -25.73
C THR A 67 1.52 4.16 -26.46
N CYS A 68 0.44 4.37 -25.70
CA CYS A 68 -0.92 4.53 -26.23
C CYS A 68 -1.13 5.91 -26.90
N ASP A 69 -0.06 6.63 -27.25
CA ASP A 69 -0.12 8.04 -27.62
C ASP A 69 -0.37 8.26 -29.12
N ASP A 70 -0.34 7.21 -29.95
CA ASP A 70 -0.83 7.28 -31.33
C ASP A 70 -2.23 6.65 -31.40
N ALA A 71 -3.21 7.39 -31.94
CA ALA A 71 -4.58 6.92 -32.19
C ALA A 71 -4.65 5.65 -33.06
N ARG A 72 -3.51 5.23 -33.62
CA ARG A 72 -3.30 4.01 -34.40
C ARG A 72 -2.96 2.77 -33.57
N HIS A 73 -2.47 2.92 -32.33
CA HIS A 73 -2.05 1.78 -31.50
C HIS A 73 -3.15 1.35 -30.53
N ARG A 74 -4.18 0.70 -31.08
CA ARG A 74 -5.21 -0.02 -30.30
C ARG A 74 -4.71 -1.34 -29.72
N LEU A 75 -3.40 -1.58 -29.61
CA LEU A 75 -2.86 -2.87 -29.20
C LEU A 75 -1.91 -2.71 -28.02
N LEU A 76 -2.12 -3.49 -26.97
CA LEU A 76 -1.21 -3.64 -25.83
C LEU A 76 -0.71 -5.09 -25.78
N SER A 77 0.56 -5.30 -26.15
CA SER A 77 1.19 -6.63 -26.17
C SER A 77 2.24 -6.77 -25.09
N PHE A 78 2.26 -7.91 -24.39
CA PHE A 78 3.24 -8.19 -23.34
C PHE A 78 3.49 -9.69 -23.17
N PRO A 79 4.72 -10.10 -22.81
CA PRO A 79 5.04 -11.50 -22.62
C PRO A 79 4.50 -12.00 -21.27
N ILE A 80 4.02 -13.24 -21.24
CA ILE A 80 3.70 -13.98 -20.01
C ILE A 80 4.49 -15.28 -19.95
N ARG A 81 4.88 -15.67 -18.73
CA ARG A 81 5.53 -16.97 -18.51
C ARG A 81 4.53 -18.10 -18.59
N TRP A 82 4.90 -19.12 -19.35
CA TRP A 82 4.25 -20.41 -19.39
C TRP A 82 5.12 -21.40 -18.61
N THR A 83 4.75 -21.69 -17.37
CA THR A 83 5.41 -22.73 -16.60
C THR A 83 4.74 -24.08 -16.86
N CYS A 84 5.24 -24.87 -17.82
CA CYS A 84 4.81 -26.25 -18.09
C CYS A 84 5.06 -27.25 -16.93
N ARG A 85 5.42 -26.77 -15.72
CA ARG A 85 5.83 -27.64 -14.60
C ARG A 85 4.75 -28.63 -14.14
N ALA A 86 3.48 -28.41 -14.45
CA ALA A 86 2.42 -29.36 -14.14
C ALA A 86 2.37 -30.57 -15.09
N GLU A 87 2.94 -30.46 -16.30
CA GLU A 87 2.87 -31.50 -17.33
C GLU A 87 3.91 -32.62 -17.11
N ALA A 88 5.05 -32.30 -16.49
CA ALA A 88 6.11 -33.29 -16.25
C ALA A 88 5.73 -34.42 -15.28
N ALA A 89 4.72 -34.22 -14.41
CA ALA A 89 4.28 -35.21 -13.44
C ALA A 89 3.09 -36.08 -13.91
N THR A 90 2.41 -35.71 -15.00
CA THR A 90 1.13 -36.32 -15.43
C THR A 90 1.16 -36.98 -16.81
N HIS A 91 2.35 -37.25 -17.35
CA HIS A 91 2.59 -37.93 -18.64
C HIS A 91 1.99 -39.34 -18.83
N ARG A 92 1.12 -39.84 -17.92
CA ARG A 92 0.55 -41.20 -17.99
C ARG A 92 -0.92 -41.30 -18.40
N LEU A 93 -1.64 -40.21 -18.65
CA LEU A 93 -3.03 -40.28 -19.13
C LEU A 93 -3.21 -39.37 -20.35
N GLY A 94 -3.40 -40.00 -21.52
CA GLY A 94 -3.37 -39.41 -22.86
C GLY A 94 -4.53 -38.48 -23.23
N THR A 95 -4.86 -37.51 -22.37
CA THR A 95 -5.71 -36.37 -22.72
C THR A 95 -4.91 -35.10 -22.41
N MET A 96 -4.07 -34.70 -23.36
CA MET A 96 -3.35 -33.42 -23.28
C MET A 96 -4.34 -32.27 -23.53
N GLY A 97 -5.16 -31.95 -22.54
CA GLY A 97 -5.88 -30.69 -22.53
C GLY A 97 -4.86 -29.57 -22.41
N HIS A 98 -4.70 -28.75 -23.46
CA HIS A 98 -3.81 -27.60 -23.47
C HIS A 98 -4.27 -26.59 -22.42
N ARG A 99 -3.73 -26.68 -21.20
CA ARG A 99 -4.04 -25.71 -20.14
C ARG A 99 -3.42 -24.38 -20.48
N LEU A 100 -4.26 -23.36 -20.65
CA LEU A 100 -3.83 -21.98 -20.81
C LEU A 100 -2.99 -21.52 -19.60
N PRO A 101 -2.02 -20.60 -19.77
CA PRO A 101 -1.27 -20.05 -18.67
C PRO A 101 -2.18 -19.40 -17.62
N ASP A 102 -1.86 -19.58 -16.32
CA ASP A 102 -2.63 -19.00 -15.21
C ASP A 102 -2.79 -17.47 -15.35
N ALA A 103 -1.75 -16.76 -15.79
CA ALA A 103 -1.82 -15.33 -16.06
C ALA A 103 -2.87 -14.98 -17.13
N PHE A 104 -2.99 -15.78 -18.20
CA PHE A 104 -4.00 -15.55 -19.24
C PHE A 104 -5.42 -15.76 -18.71
N VAL A 105 -5.63 -16.85 -17.96
CA VAL A 105 -6.92 -17.15 -17.32
C VAL A 105 -7.31 -16.01 -16.36
N ARG A 106 -6.36 -15.48 -15.60
CA ARG A 106 -6.56 -14.33 -14.71
C ARG A 106 -6.93 -13.06 -15.46
N ILE A 107 -6.33 -12.79 -16.62
CA ILE A 107 -6.70 -11.64 -17.48
C ILE A 107 -8.15 -11.78 -17.95
N VAL A 108 -8.53 -12.94 -18.49
CA VAL A 108 -9.90 -13.19 -18.97
C VAL A 108 -10.91 -13.07 -17.83
N ALA A 109 -10.62 -13.66 -16.67
CA ALA A 109 -11.48 -13.56 -15.49
C ALA A 109 -11.63 -12.11 -15.01
N ALA A 110 -10.54 -11.33 -15.00
CA ALA A 110 -10.59 -9.92 -14.63
C ALA A 110 -11.38 -9.07 -15.64
N LEU A 111 -11.24 -9.34 -16.94
CA LEU A 111 -12.02 -8.68 -17.99
C LEU A 111 -13.50 -8.97 -17.84
N ARG A 112 -13.89 -10.24 -17.63
CA ARG A 112 -15.29 -10.61 -17.41
C ARG A 112 -15.88 -9.88 -16.20
N ARG A 113 -15.17 -9.89 -15.06
CA ARG A 113 -15.60 -9.18 -13.84
C ARG A 113 -15.67 -7.66 -14.02
N GLY A 114 -14.71 -7.09 -14.75
CA GLY A 114 -14.59 -5.67 -15.02
C GLY A 114 -15.41 -5.18 -16.21
N ARG A 115 -16.30 -6.01 -16.79
CA ARG A 115 -17.08 -5.68 -18.01
C ARG A 115 -16.18 -5.19 -19.15
N ASN A 116 -15.18 -6.00 -19.47
CA ASN A 116 -14.12 -5.74 -20.45
C ASN A 116 -13.18 -4.58 -20.09
N ARG A 117 -13.19 -4.10 -18.85
CA ARG A 117 -12.29 -3.04 -18.38
C ARG A 117 -11.15 -3.58 -17.54
N LEU A 118 -10.00 -2.96 -17.70
CA LEU A 118 -8.83 -3.13 -16.84
C LEU A 118 -8.25 -1.78 -16.48
N VAL A 119 -7.43 -1.73 -15.43
CA VAL A 119 -6.65 -0.55 -15.07
C VAL A 119 -5.20 -0.79 -15.46
N LEU A 120 -4.68 0.04 -16.35
CA LEU A 120 -3.26 0.11 -16.66
C LEU A 120 -2.63 1.20 -15.78
N ARG A 121 -1.69 0.81 -14.91
CA ARG A 121 -0.88 1.74 -14.12
C ARG A 121 0.54 1.77 -14.64
N GLN A 122 1.09 2.96 -14.79
CA GLN A 122 2.48 3.19 -15.18
C GLN A 122 3.09 4.25 -14.24
N TRP A 123 4.17 3.92 -13.55
CA TRP A 123 4.79 4.84 -12.58
C TRP A 123 5.73 5.80 -13.29
N ARG A 124 5.66 7.10 -12.96
CA ARG A 124 6.55 8.12 -13.54
C ARG A 124 7.87 8.17 -12.79
N ARG A 125 8.92 8.65 -13.46
CA ARG A 125 10.20 8.98 -12.80
C ARG A 125 9.99 10.17 -11.86
N GLY A 126 10.62 10.12 -10.68
CA GLY A 126 10.50 11.18 -9.67
C GLY A 126 9.26 11.10 -8.78
N ALA A 127 8.43 10.07 -8.95
CA ALA A 127 7.27 9.75 -8.13
C ALA A 127 7.65 9.09 -6.79
N CYS A 128 8.63 9.65 -6.07
CA CYS A 128 8.94 9.19 -4.73
C CYS A 128 8.98 10.38 -3.80
N TRP A 129 7.92 10.47 -3.01
CA TRP A 129 8.00 11.13 -1.72
C TRP A 129 8.55 10.14 -0.69
N TRP A 130 8.48 10.48 0.59
CA TRP A 130 9.19 9.85 1.70
C TRP A 130 8.82 8.37 1.95
N ASN A 131 9.12 7.49 1.00
CA ASN A 131 8.85 6.07 1.07
C ASN A 131 9.94 5.42 1.94
N LEU A 132 9.52 4.78 3.03
CA LEU A 132 10.42 4.06 3.92
C LEU A 132 11.27 3.01 3.18
N ASN A 133 10.77 2.50 2.05
CA ASN A 133 11.46 1.54 1.21
C ASN A 133 12.55 2.16 0.32
N THR A 134 12.51 3.47 0.01
CA THR A 134 13.51 4.13 -0.86
C THR A 134 14.68 4.73 -0.08
N ASN A 135 14.43 5.28 1.11
CA ASN A 135 15.41 6.09 1.85
C ASN A 135 16.67 5.32 2.32
N ARG A 136 16.66 3.98 2.37
CA ARG A 136 17.83 3.19 2.77
C ARG A 136 18.81 2.85 1.65
N TYR A 137 18.41 2.98 0.39
CA TYR A 137 19.29 2.64 -0.73
C TYR A 137 20.32 3.74 -1.00
N ASP A 138 20.00 4.99 -0.67
CA ASP A 138 20.90 6.14 -0.85
C ASP A 138 22.15 6.05 0.05
N ASP A 139 22.03 5.51 1.27
CA ASP A 139 23.16 5.32 2.18
C ASP A 139 24.17 4.29 1.65
N ILE A 140 23.68 3.19 1.06
CA ILE A 140 24.54 2.12 0.51
C ILE A 140 25.36 2.62 -0.69
N GLU A 141 24.77 3.47 -1.54
CA GLU A 141 25.50 4.05 -2.66
C GLU A 141 26.49 5.16 -2.24
N SER A 142 26.26 5.83 -1.12
CA SER A 142 27.16 6.88 -0.62
C SER A 142 28.38 6.33 0.11
N GLU A 143 28.24 5.25 0.91
CA GLU A 143 29.36 4.63 1.63
C GLU A 143 30.30 3.84 0.71
N CYS A 144 29.84 3.38 -0.45
CA CYS A 144 30.70 2.73 -1.45
C CYS A 144 31.60 3.70 -2.23
N ARG A 145 31.53 5.02 -1.95
CA ARG A 145 32.45 6.03 -2.52
C ARG A 145 33.56 6.37 -1.53
N GLY A 146 34.45 5.41 -1.31
CA GLY A 146 35.77 5.67 -0.74
C GLY A 146 36.60 6.63 -1.61
N PRO A 147 37.73 7.16 -1.09
CA PRO A 147 38.51 8.19 -1.76
C PRO A 147 39.03 7.72 -3.12
N THR A 148 38.62 8.46 -4.15
CA THR A 148 39.10 8.49 -5.53
C THR A 148 40.41 7.75 -5.81
N PHE A 149 40.32 6.67 -6.59
CA PHE A 149 41.34 6.39 -7.61
C PHE A 149 41.26 7.54 -8.62
N ARG A 150 42.35 8.29 -8.79
CA ARG A 150 42.42 9.54 -9.57
C ARG A 150 41.99 9.33 -11.03
N GLY A 151 41.19 10.25 -11.57
CA GLY A 151 41.38 10.68 -12.96
C GLY A 151 40.22 10.58 -13.96
N ILE A 152 38.95 10.43 -13.55
CA ILE A 152 37.83 10.55 -14.50
C ILE A 152 36.84 11.61 -14.01
N PRO A 153 36.50 12.64 -14.82
CA PRO A 153 35.59 13.71 -14.39
C PRO A 153 34.19 13.14 -14.13
N CYS A 154 33.71 13.34 -12.90
CA CYS A 154 32.37 12.97 -12.46
C CYS A 154 31.33 14.01 -12.92
N HIS A 155 31.14 14.16 -14.23
CA HIS A 155 29.96 14.82 -14.78
C HIS A 155 29.09 13.71 -15.43
N ASN A 156 27.83 13.57 -14.99
CA ASN A 156 26.76 12.68 -15.51
C ASN A 156 26.32 11.45 -14.67
N VAL A 157 26.43 11.46 -13.33
CA VAL A 157 25.81 10.39 -12.48
C VAL A 157 24.36 10.69 -12.07
N HIS A 158 23.79 11.83 -12.45
CA HIS A 158 22.40 12.19 -12.11
C HIS A 158 21.31 11.29 -12.74
N GLY A 159 21.65 10.38 -13.66
CA GLY A 159 20.65 9.57 -14.38
C GLY A 159 20.34 8.16 -13.82
N ARG A 160 21.12 7.62 -12.87
CA ARG A 160 20.91 6.24 -12.36
C ARG A 160 20.02 6.14 -11.12
N GLY A 161 20.10 7.11 -10.20
CA GLY A 161 19.32 7.09 -8.96
C GLY A 161 17.80 7.14 -9.20
N GLU A 162 17.36 7.97 -10.15
CA GLU A 162 15.92 8.21 -10.40
C GLU A 162 15.16 7.01 -10.98
N LYS A 163 15.84 6.12 -11.72
CA LYS A 163 15.20 4.88 -12.23
C LYS A 163 14.98 3.87 -11.12
N SER A 164 15.87 3.85 -10.13
CA SER A 164 15.80 2.93 -8.99
C SER A 164 14.55 3.21 -8.15
N THR A 165 14.24 4.48 -7.87
CA THR A 165 13.16 4.85 -6.94
C THR A 165 11.78 4.44 -7.46
N ALA A 166 11.45 4.71 -8.73
CA ALA A 166 10.18 4.31 -9.34
C ALA A 166 9.97 2.79 -9.35
N ILE A 167 11.04 2.02 -9.59
CA ILE A 167 10.98 0.55 -9.53
C ILE A 167 10.67 0.09 -8.10
N HIS A 168 11.37 0.60 -7.09
CA HIS A 168 11.10 0.23 -5.70
C HIS A 168 9.68 0.59 -5.26
N ALA A 169 9.20 1.79 -5.58
CA ALA A 169 7.83 2.20 -5.29
C ALA A 169 6.79 1.29 -5.96
N SER A 170 6.95 1.00 -7.26
CA SER A 170 6.05 0.10 -7.98
C SER A 170 6.05 -1.34 -7.43
N CYS A 171 7.23 -1.85 -7.03
CA CYS A 171 7.35 -3.17 -6.41
C CYS A 171 6.70 -3.20 -5.02
N ALA A 172 6.88 -2.17 -4.22
CA ALA A 172 6.25 -2.02 -2.91
C ALA A 172 4.72 -1.96 -3.06
N GLU A 173 4.21 -1.14 -3.97
CA GLU A 173 2.78 -1.04 -4.24
C GLU A 173 2.16 -2.38 -4.68
N VAL A 174 2.79 -3.05 -5.65
CA VAL A 174 2.34 -4.36 -6.12
C VAL A 174 2.37 -5.41 -5.00
N ALA A 175 3.41 -5.40 -4.16
CA ALA A 175 3.49 -6.27 -2.99
C ALA A 175 2.38 -5.97 -1.97
N GLY A 176 2.07 -4.69 -1.76
CA GLY A 176 0.95 -4.23 -0.93
C GLY A 176 -0.38 -4.80 -1.39
N TYR A 177 -0.76 -4.61 -2.67
CA TYR A 177 -1.99 -5.19 -3.24
C TYR A 177 -2.05 -6.71 -3.06
N ARG A 178 -0.95 -7.42 -3.35
CA ARG A 178 -0.89 -8.89 -3.24
C ARG A 178 -1.11 -9.37 -1.81
N LEU A 179 -0.44 -8.76 -0.85
CA LEU A 179 -0.55 -9.16 0.56
C LEU A 179 -1.88 -8.74 1.17
N ALA A 180 -2.38 -7.55 0.88
CA ALA A 180 -3.68 -7.09 1.37
C ALA A 180 -4.81 -8.01 0.88
N ARG A 181 -4.78 -8.39 -0.40
CA ARG A 181 -5.75 -9.34 -0.95
C ARG A 181 -5.66 -10.71 -0.29
N LEU A 182 -4.44 -11.20 -0.03
CA LEU A 182 -4.23 -12.47 0.66
C LEU A 182 -4.77 -12.41 2.09
N ALA A 183 -4.47 -11.34 2.82
CA ALA A 183 -4.90 -11.13 4.20
C ALA A 183 -6.43 -11.05 4.33
N LEU A 184 -7.09 -10.26 3.46
CA LEU A 184 -8.54 -10.14 3.46
C LEU A 184 -9.24 -11.44 3.05
N SER A 185 -8.69 -12.17 2.07
CA SER A 185 -9.23 -13.48 1.67
C SER A 185 -9.16 -14.48 2.83
N TYR A 186 -8.03 -14.52 3.54
CA TYR A 186 -7.88 -15.34 4.75
C TYR A 186 -8.87 -14.93 5.84
N ASN A 187 -9.04 -13.63 6.09
CA ASN A 187 -9.95 -13.15 7.12
C ASN A 187 -11.40 -13.59 6.84
N HIS A 188 -11.85 -13.51 5.58
CA HIS A 188 -13.18 -13.98 5.20
C HIS A 188 -13.37 -15.49 5.43
N GLU A 189 -12.36 -16.32 5.13
CA GLU A 189 -12.39 -17.76 5.40
C GLU A 189 -12.36 -18.06 6.91
N PHE A 190 -11.56 -17.30 7.66
CA PHE A 190 -11.42 -17.42 9.10
C PHE A 190 -12.71 -17.05 9.84
N GLU A 191 -13.33 -15.93 9.48
CA GLU A 191 -14.61 -15.49 10.06
C GLU A 191 -15.72 -16.50 9.77
N ALA A 192 -15.83 -17.02 8.55
CA ALA A 192 -16.81 -18.06 8.21
C ALA A 192 -16.64 -19.32 9.09
N SER A 193 -15.41 -19.72 9.36
CA SER A 193 -15.09 -20.85 10.24
C SER A 193 -15.41 -20.56 11.71
N LEU A 194 -15.04 -19.37 12.21
CA LEU A 194 -15.31 -18.95 13.58
C LEU A 194 -16.82 -18.90 13.88
N LEU A 195 -17.59 -18.35 12.95
CA LEU A 195 -19.06 -18.27 13.05
C LEU A 195 -19.71 -19.65 13.07
N THR A 196 -19.22 -20.57 12.24
CA THR A 196 -19.68 -21.97 12.24
C THR A 196 -19.41 -22.64 13.59
N THR A 197 -18.32 -22.26 14.26
CA THR A 197 -17.94 -22.81 15.56
C THR A 197 -18.75 -22.19 16.71
N LEU A 198 -18.89 -20.87 16.73
CA LEU A 198 -19.70 -20.15 17.73
C LEU A 198 -21.18 -20.51 17.66
N SER A 199 -21.73 -20.68 16.45
CA SER A 199 -23.11 -21.14 16.26
C SER A 199 -23.35 -22.55 16.81
N ARG A 200 -22.31 -23.40 16.89
CA ARG A 200 -22.40 -24.74 17.49
C ARG A 200 -22.24 -24.72 19.02
N ASN A 201 -21.52 -23.73 19.56
CA ASN A 201 -21.26 -23.63 20.99
C ASN A 201 -22.35 -22.85 21.73
N ASN A 202 -22.99 -21.86 21.10
CA ASN A 202 -24.10 -21.11 21.72
C ASN A 202 -25.39 -21.92 21.91
N SER A 203 -25.46 -23.15 21.37
CA SER A 203 -26.47 -24.14 21.78
C SER A 203 -26.17 -24.82 23.12
N ALA A 204 -25.00 -24.58 23.72
CA ALA A 204 -24.67 -24.96 25.08
C ALA A 204 -24.66 -23.70 25.95
N SER A 205 -25.70 -23.52 26.77
CA SER A 205 -25.81 -22.38 27.69
C SER A 205 -24.66 -22.42 28.70
N VAL A 206 -23.75 -21.45 28.60
CA VAL A 206 -22.75 -21.20 29.63
C VAL A 206 -23.19 -19.96 30.38
N ASP A 207 -23.70 -20.16 31.59
CA ASP A 207 -23.96 -19.10 32.56
C ASP A 207 -22.63 -18.45 32.94
N PHE A 208 -22.36 -17.25 32.42
CA PHE A 208 -21.22 -16.43 32.84
C PHE A 208 -21.69 -15.53 34.00
N ASP A 209 -21.16 -15.80 35.20
CA ASP A 209 -21.36 -14.96 36.37
C ASP A 209 -20.81 -13.54 36.14
N ASN A 210 -21.63 -12.57 36.52
CA ASN A 210 -21.58 -11.17 36.11
C ASN A 210 -20.91 -10.32 37.21
N ASP A 211 -19.60 -10.05 37.08
CA ASP A 211 -18.90 -9.11 37.97
C ASP A 211 -19.13 -7.65 37.50
N ASN A 212 -19.75 -6.86 38.38
CA ASN A 212 -20.66 -5.76 38.02
C ASN A 212 -20.05 -4.35 37.77
N ASN A 213 -18.73 -4.16 37.62
CA ASN A 213 -18.17 -2.78 37.55
C ASN A 213 -17.29 -2.44 36.34
N GLN A 214 -17.15 -3.33 35.35
CA GLN A 214 -16.54 -3.01 34.04
C GLN A 214 -17.54 -3.12 32.87
N GLY A 215 -18.84 -3.20 33.18
CA GLY A 215 -19.89 -3.65 32.26
C GLY A 215 -20.15 -2.72 31.08
N GLU A 216 -20.27 -1.40 31.28
CA GLU A 216 -20.77 -0.51 30.22
C GLU A 216 -19.79 -0.31 29.06
N GLU A 217 -18.50 -0.08 29.33
CA GLU A 217 -17.49 0.07 28.27
C GLU A 217 -17.29 -1.25 27.50
N GLN A 218 -17.32 -2.38 28.21
CA GLN A 218 -17.17 -3.69 27.60
C GLN A 218 -18.42 -4.09 26.81
N GLN A 219 -19.62 -3.69 27.24
CA GLN A 219 -20.85 -3.86 26.49
C GLN A 219 -20.88 -3.02 25.21
N ASN A 220 -20.54 -1.72 25.26
CA ASN A 220 -20.49 -0.87 24.06
C ASN A 220 -19.49 -1.39 23.02
N MET A 221 -18.35 -1.92 23.47
CA MET A 221 -17.38 -2.54 22.57
C MET A 221 -17.83 -3.90 22.06
N ASN A 222 -18.46 -4.73 22.90
CA ASN A 222 -19.06 -5.98 22.44
C ASN A 222 -20.16 -5.70 21.41
N GLU A 223 -20.96 -4.65 21.56
CA GLU A 223 -21.89 -4.18 20.54
C GLU A 223 -21.17 -3.73 19.27
N PHE A 224 -20.06 -3.01 19.37
CA PHE A 224 -19.23 -2.65 18.22
C PHE A 224 -18.77 -3.91 17.45
N TRP A 225 -18.34 -4.96 18.15
CA TRP A 225 -17.94 -6.23 17.54
C TRP A 225 -19.14 -7.09 17.06
N LEU A 226 -20.26 -7.08 17.77
CA LEU A 226 -21.47 -7.79 17.37
C LEU A 226 -22.10 -7.16 16.13
N HIS A 227 -22.07 -5.83 16.01
CA HIS A 227 -22.48 -5.15 14.79
C HIS A 227 -21.62 -5.56 13.58
N ASN A 228 -20.35 -5.89 13.77
CA ASN A 228 -19.52 -6.46 12.69
C ASN A 228 -20.04 -7.82 12.23
N SER A 229 -20.53 -8.63 13.17
CA SER A 229 -21.15 -9.93 12.87
C SER A 229 -22.51 -9.81 12.17
N THR A 230 -23.15 -8.65 12.09
CA THR A 230 -24.39 -8.50 11.31
C THR A 230 -24.13 -7.99 9.89
N ARG A 231 -23.02 -7.27 9.65
CA ARG A 231 -22.58 -6.81 8.31
C ARG A 231 -21.81 -7.85 7.50
N LYS A 232 -22.03 -9.14 7.78
CA LYS A 232 -21.28 -10.34 7.31
C LYS A 232 -21.01 -10.48 5.80
N ASN A 233 -21.57 -9.62 4.96
CA ASN A 233 -21.53 -9.77 3.50
C ASN A 233 -20.73 -8.69 2.76
N VAL A 234 -20.16 -7.69 3.45
CA VAL A 234 -19.34 -6.69 2.76
C VAL A 234 -17.93 -7.22 2.55
N ARG A 235 -17.70 -7.79 1.37
CA ARG A 235 -16.35 -8.16 0.92
C ARG A 235 -15.61 -6.92 0.43
N ILE A 236 -14.52 -6.57 1.11
CA ILE A 236 -13.62 -5.52 0.64
C ILE A 236 -12.86 -6.05 -0.55
N TYR A 237 -12.88 -5.27 -1.61
CA TYR A 237 -12.18 -5.60 -2.83
C TYR A 237 -10.80 -4.95 -2.83
N ILE A 238 -9.78 -5.75 -3.14
CA ILE A 238 -8.45 -5.27 -3.45
C ILE A 238 -8.20 -5.56 -4.93
N PRO A 239 -7.93 -4.54 -5.77
CA PRO A 239 -7.56 -4.75 -7.17
C PRO A 239 -6.48 -5.81 -7.32
N GLU A 240 -6.79 -6.81 -8.13
CA GLU A 240 -5.87 -7.88 -8.47
C GLU A 240 -4.80 -7.33 -9.40
N VAL A 241 -3.53 -7.43 -9.00
CA VAL A 241 -2.40 -7.24 -9.90
C VAL A 241 -2.31 -8.47 -10.81
N ILE A 242 -2.86 -8.35 -12.02
CA ILE A 242 -2.95 -9.42 -13.01
C ILE A 242 -1.57 -9.69 -13.60
N TYR A 243 -0.91 -8.60 -14.02
CA TYR A 243 0.41 -8.62 -14.61
C TYR A 243 1.22 -7.44 -14.09
N PHE A 244 2.51 -7.67 -13.84
CA PHE A 244 3.47 -6.63 -13.51
C PHE A 244 4.74 -6.85 -14.31
N SER A 245 5.15 -5.84 -15.09
CA SER A 245 6.33 -5.89 -15.96
C SER A 245 7.62 -6.33 -15.26
N HIS A 246 7.74 -6.07 -13.97
CA HIS A 246 8.95 -6.35 -13.20
C HIS A 246 8.87 -7.63 -12.34
N ASP A 247 7.82 -8.46 -12.49
CA ASP A 247 7.83 -9.82 -11.93
C ASP A 247 8.95 -10.67 -12.56
N ASP A 248 9.32 -10.35 -13.80
CA ASP A 248 10.35 -11.04 -14.57
C ASP A 248 11.65 -10.25 -14.63
N ALA A 249 12.78 -10.90 -14.32
CA ALA A 249 14.09 -10.27 -14.24
C ALA A 249 14.61 -9.65 -15.56
N SER A 250 13.97 -9.95 -16.71
CA SER A 250 14.41 -9.51 -18.03
C SER A 250 14.03 -8.07 -18.41
N GLU A 251 13.12 -7.42 -17.69
CA GLU A 251 12.57 -6.09 -18.05
C GLU A 251 13.01 -4.94 -17.13
N ARG A 252 14.07 -5.14 -16.32
CA ARG A 252 14.51 -4.20 -15.26
C ARG A 252 14.93 -2.80 -15.73
N ASP A 253 15.15 -2.59 -17.03
CA ASP A 253 15.56 -1.30 -17.57
C ASP A 253 14.38 -0.44 -18.05
N SER A 254 13.16 -0.99 -18.02
CA SER A 254 11.94 -0.33 -18.47
C SER A 254 11.25 0.45 -17.34
N THR A 255 10.32 1.32 -17.72
CA THR A 255 9.48 2.05 -16.76
C THR A 255 8.46 1.05 -16.24
N PRO A 256 8.35 0.85 -14.91
CA PRO A 256 7.42 -0.12 -14.37
C PRO A 256 5.99 0.24 -14.72
N TRP A 257 5.23 -0.81 -15.04
CA TRP A 257 3.80 -0.76 -15.30
C TRP A 257 3.13 -2.07 -14.90
N ALA A 258 1.84 -1.99 -14.55
CA ALA A 258 1.02 -3.10 -14.10
C ALA A 258 -0.36 -3.06 -14.75
N LEU A 259 -0.91 -4.24 -14.97
CA LEU A 259 -2.30 -4.45 -15.36
C LEU A 259 -3.07 -4.93 -14.14
N MET A 260 -4.12 -4.20 -13.78
CA MET A 260 -4.92 -4.45 -12.59
C MET A 260 -6.37 -4.70 -12.97
N SER A 261 -7.06 -5.50 -12.16
CA SER A 261 -8.48 -5.70 -12.33
C SER A 261 -9.25 -4.41 -12.04
N TYR A 262 -10.24 -4.12 -12.87
CA TYR A 262 -11.13 -2.99 -12.67
C TYR A 262 -12.19 -3.30 -11.60
N PHE A 263 -12.46 -2.32 -10.74
CA PHE A 263 -13.45 -2.40 -9.68
C PHE A 263 -14.38 -1.20 -9.79
N ASP A 264 -15.38 -1.34 -10.63
CA ASP A 264 -16.53 -0.46 -10.58
C ASP A 264 -17.76 -1.27 -10.91
N ASN A 265 -18.66 -1.33 -9.95
CA ASN A 265 -19.93 -2.04 -10.07
C ASN A 265 -21.07 -1.08 -10.42
N ASP A 266 -20.76 0.16 -10.85
CA ASP A 266 -21.75 1.13 -11.35
C ASP A 266 -22.52 0.54 -12.54
N ALA A 267 -23.52 -0.27 -12.22
CA ALA A 267 -24.58 -0.71 -13.10
C ALA A 267 -25.64 0.40 -13.26
N SER A 268 -25.59 1.44 -12.43
CA SER A 268 -26.71 2.36 -12.24
C SER A 268 -26.60 3.68 -12.98
N ASN A 269 -25.41 4.11 -13.44
CA ASN A 269 -25.22 5.52 -13.83
C ASN A 269 -24.94 5.81 -15.30
N GLU A 270 -24.68 4.81 -16.14
CA GLU A 270 -24.60 5.07 -17.58
C GLU A 270 -25.40 4.04 -18.37
N VAL A 271 -26.29 4.54 -19.23
CA VAL A 271 -26.88 3.81 -20.37
C VAL A 271 -25.76 3.57 -21.39
N GLU A 272 -24.67 2.94 -20.96
CA GLU A 272 -23.65 2.47 -21.88
C GLU A 272 -24.21 1.22 -22.56
N ILE A 273 -24.25 1.29 -23.88
CA ILE A 273 -24.49 0.13 -24.75
C ILE A 273 -23.68 -1.02 -24.18
N PRO A 274 -24.29 -2.20 -23.91
CA PRO A 274 -23.58 -3.33 -23.33
C PRO A 274 -22.29 -3.54 -24.12
N PRO A 275 -21.12 -3.63 -23.45
CA PRO A 275 -19.87 -3.77 -24.14
C PRO A 275 -19.97 -4.97 -25.08
N ARG A 276 -19.47 -4.80 -26.32
CA ARG A 276 -19.43 -5.90 -27.28
C ARG A 276 -18.84 -7.14 -26.58
N PRO A 277 -19.36 -8.35 -26.86
CA PRO A 277 -18.79 -9.57 -26.32
C PRO A 277 -17.27 -9.58 -26.50
N LEU A 278 -16.54 -9.96 -25.45
CA LEU A 278 -15.09 -10.04 -25.50
C LEU A 278 -14.69 -11.15 -26.49
N GLU A 279 -13.96 -10.78 -27.55
CA GLU A 279 -13.43 -11.75 -28.51
C GLU A 279 -12.13 -12.35 -27.96
N ILE A 280 -12.08 -13.69 -27.83
CA ILE A 280 -10.90 -14.41 -27.34
C ILE A 280 -10.33 -15.24 -28.49
N GLU A 281 -9.10 -14.94 -28.91
CA GLU A 281 -8.39 -15.67 -29.97
C GLU A 281 -7.17 -16.40 -29.39
N THR A 282 -7.02 -17.67 -29.70
CA THR A 282 -5.83 -18.49 -29.40
C THR A 282 -5.24 -19.04 -30.71
N ASP A 283 -3.93 -19.26 -30.76
CA ASP A 283 -3.23 -19.73 -31.98
C ASP A 283 -3.82 -20.97 -32.63
N ASP A 284 -4.42 -21.86 -31.84
CA ASP A 284 -4.98 -23.12 -32.33
C ASP A 284 -6.22 -22.93 -33.24
N GLY A 285 -6.64 -21.68 -33.51
CA GLY A 285 -7.71 -21.32 -34.46
C GLY A 285 -9.12 -21.78 -34.08
N GLY A 286 -9.24 -22.61 -33.05
CA GLY A 286 -10.51 -23.06 -32.49
C GLY A 286 -11.08 -22.08 -31.46
N PRO A 287 -12.41 -21.88 -31.40
CA PRO A 287 -13.04 -21.21 -30.28
C PRO A 287 -12.69 -21.98 -29.00
N CYS A 288 -12.16 -21.28 -28.00
CA CYS A 288 -11.78 -21.90 -26.74
C CYS A 288 -13.02 -22.14 -25.87
N GLU A 289 -13.81 -23.17 -26.23
CA GLU A 289 -15.04 -23.55 -25.53
C GLU A 289 -14.79 -23.91 -24.06
N ASP A 290 -13.60 -24.40 -23.72
CA ASP A 290 -13.21 -24.76 -22.35
C ASP A 290 -13.09 -23.56 -21.38
N ILE A 291 -12.96 -22.31 -21.88
CA ILE A 291 -12.95 -21.11 -21.01
C ILE A 291 -14.40 -20.73 -20.59
N ILE A 292 -15.41 -21.28 -21.24
CA ILE A 292 -16.83 -20.94 -21.02
C ILE A 292 -17.33 -21.54 -19.69
N HIS A 293 -16.77 -22.65 -19.22
CA HIS A 293 -17.16 -23.27 -17.95
C HIS A 293 -16.73 -22.52 -16.68
N PHE A 294 -16.07 -21.36 -16.79
CA PHE A 294 -15.86 -20.47 -15.65
C PHE A 294 -17.11 -19.67 -15.24
N ASP A 295 -18.21 -19.77 -15.99
CA ASP A 295 -19.49 -19.12 -15.68
C ASP A 295 -20.17 -19.67 -14.41
N ASP A 296 -19.70 -20.80 -13.86
CA ASP A 296 -20.12 -21.30 -12.53
C ASP A 296 -19.55 -20.50 -11.35
N MET A 297 -18.69 -19.50 -11.62
CA MET A 297 -18.53 -18.40 -10.67
C MET A 297 -19.77 -17.52 -10.76
N HIS A 298 -20.88 -18.02 -10.19
CA HIS A 298 -22.09 -17.24 -9.99
C HIS A 298 -21.68 -15.84 -9.54
N PRO A 299 -22.09 -14.77 -10.26
CA PRO A 299 -21.96 -13.43 -9.71
C PRO A 299 -22.57 -13.51 -8.32
N LEU A 300 -21.88 -13.00 -7.30
CA LEU A 300 -22.33 -13.04 -5.90
C LEU A 300 -23.62 -12.23 -5.74
N THR A 301 -24.73 -12.70 -6.34
CA THR A 301 -25.99 -12.00 -6.58
C THR A 301 -26.90 -12.00 -5.37
N ASN A 302 -26.49 -12.63 -4.28
CA ASN A 302 -27.19 -12.53 -2.99
C ASN A 302 -26.62 -11.43 -2.09
N SER A 303 -25.70 -10.58 -2.57
CA SER A 303 -25.49 -9.27 -1.94
C SER A 303 -26.80 -8.50 -2.05
N ALA A 304 -27.47 -8.28 -0.92
CA ALA A 304 -28.38 -7.17 -0.74
C ALA A 304 -27.85 -5.94 -1.49
N THR A 305 -28.72 -5.13 -2.07
CA THR A 305 -28.42 -4.02 -2.98
C THR A 305 -27.48 -2.99 -2.33
N MET A 306 -26.18 -3.26 -2.36
CA MET A 306 -25.14 -2.32 -1.91
C MET A 306 -24.93 -1.31 -3.02
N LEU A 307 -25.27 -0.06 -2.74
CA LEU A 307 -25.08 1.05 -3.66
C LEU A 307 -23.71 1.70 -3.43
N PRO A 308 -23.07 2.24 -4.48
CA PRO A 308 -21.93 3.14 -4.32
C PRO A 308 -22.26 4.26 -3.33
N CYS A 309 -21.30 4.59 -2.47
CA CYS A 309 -21.41 5.68 -1.52
C CYS A 309 -20.34 6.73 -1.81
N TYR A 310 -20.77 7.93 -2.19
CA TYR A 310 -19.88 9.07 -2.42
C TYR A 310 -19.88 10.06 -1.26
N HIS A 311 -20.45 9.71 -0.10
CA HIS A 311 -20.58 10.60 1.05
C HIS A 311 -19.24 11.22 1.43
N PHE A 312 -18.26 10.42 1.88
CA PHE A 312 -16.97 10.97 2.29
C PHE A 312 -16.25 11.72 1.17
N PRO A 313 -16.13 11.21 -0.07
CA PRO A 313 -15.51 11.98 -1.15
C PRO A 313 -16.19 13.32 -1.46
N SER A 314 -17.52 13.41 -1.31
CA SER A 314 -18.30 14.61 -1.64
C SER A 314 -18.47 15.59 -0.48
N THR A 315 -18.31 15.16 0.77
CA THR A 315 -18.46 16.00 1.97
C THR A 315 -17.13 16.48 2.56
N MET A 316 -15.99 16.16 1.92
CA MET A 316 -14.68 16.62 2.40
C MET A 316 -14.59 18.15 2.44
N VAL A 317 -14.04 18.67 3.53
CA VAL A 317 -13.81 20.11 3.75
C VAL A 317 -12.37 20.50 3.46
N LYS A 318 -12.16 21.70 2.92
CA LYS A 318 -10.81 22.20 2.61
C LYS A 318 -10.03 22.67 3.84
N THR A 319 -10.72 23.13 4.87
CA THR A 319 -10.11 23.57 6.14
C THR A 319 -10.85 22.92 7.29
N ARG A 320 -10.10 22.44 8.30
CA ARG A 320 -10.67 21.78 9.47
C ARG A 320 -9.86 22.12 10.72
N ARG A 321 -10.54 22.25 11.86
CA ARG A 321 -9.87 22.37 13.15
C ARG A 321 -9.27 21.03 13.57
N GLU A 322 -7.94 20.96 13.63
CA GLU A 322 -7.12 19.79 13.95
C GLU A 322 -6.17 20.08 15.11
N PHE A 323 -6.37 19.37 16.21
CA PHE A 323 -5.53 19.46 17.40
C PHE A 323 -5.34 20.91 17.86
N GLY A 324 -6.44 21.68 17.87
CA GLY A 324 -6.47 23.06 18.31
C GLY A 324 -6.33 24.12 17.21
N TYR A 325 -5.93 23.75 15.99
CA TYR A 325 -5.60 24.70 14.91
C TYR A 325 -6.46 24.50 13.66
N ASP A 326 -6.81 25.56 12.94
CA ASP A 326 -7.45 25.44 11.64
C ASP A 326 -6.43 25.07 10.55
N GLU A 327 -6.53 23.86 10.01
CA GLU A 327 -5.59 23.30 9.06
C GLU A 327 -6.19 23.27 7.64
N PRO A 328 -5.65 24.06 6.70
CA PRO A 328 -6.02 23.96 5.30
C PRO A 328 -5.41 22.70 4.66
N HIS A 329 -6.15 22.08 3.73
CA HIS A 329 -5.72 20.94 2.94
C HIS A 329 -5.68 21.32 1.44
N PRO A 330 -4.51 21.24 0.79
CA PRO A 330 -4.32 21.85 -0.54
C PRO A 330 -5.04 21.09 -1.67
N ARG A 331 -5.20 19.77 -1.58
CA ARG A 331 -5.59 18.94 -2.74
C ARG A 331 -7.00 18.34 -2.68
N HIS A 332 -7.26 17.40 -1.78
CA HIS A 332 -8.48 16.59 -1.83
C HIS A 332 -9.52 16.93 -0.75
N GLY A 333 -9.11 17.61 0.33
CA GLY A 333 -10.00 17.96 1.45
C GLY A 333 -9.81 16.98 2.60
N ARG A 334 -10.61 17.12 3.66
CA ARG A 334 -10.56 16.32 4.88
C ARG A 334 -11.96 15.90 5.32
N VAL A 335 -12.07 14.77 6.02
CA VAL A 335 -13.33 14.37 6.65
C VAL A 335 -13.76 15.43 7.67
N ARG A 336 -15.04 15.79 7.73
CA ARG A 336 -15.53 16.79 8.68
C ARG A 336 -15.29 16.37 10.13
N THR A 337 -15.13 17.34 11.04
CA THR A 337 -14.84 17.11 12.47
C THR A 337 -15.89 16.25 13.17
N ASP A 338 -17.15 16.39 12.77
CA ASP A 338 -18.31 15.63 13.30
C ASP A 338 -18.40 14.20 12.75
N GLU A 339 -17.65 13.87 11.69
CA GLU A 339 -17.71 12.58 10.99
C GLU A 339 -16.40 11.77 11.09
N CYS A 340 -15.28 12.41 11.44
CA CYS A 340 -13.96 11.80 11.35
C CYS A 340 -13.74 10.61 12.28
N LEU A 341 -14.33 10.62 13.48
CA LEU A 341 -14.27 9.47 14.39
C LEU A 341 -15.04 8.26 13.80
N ASN A 342 -16.25 8.49 13.27
CA ASN A 342 -17.04 7.43 12.63
C ASN A 342 -16.32 6.85 11.42
N TYR A 343 -15.72 7.71 10.59
CA TYR A 343 -14.87 7.29 9.49
C TYR A 343 -13.70 6.44 10.00
N ALA A 344 -12.96 6.91 11.02
CA ALA A 344 -11.80 6.20 11.55
C ALA A 344 -12.15 4.83 12.12
N MET A 345 -13.27 4.72 12.85
CA MET A 345 -13.77 3.46 13.37
C MET A 345 -14.20 2.50 12.25
N MET A 346 -14.79 3.03 11.17
CA MET A 346 -15.08 2.24 9.95
C MET A 346 -13.79 1.73 9.30
N ILE A 347 -12.75 2.55 9.17
CA ILE A 347 -11.45 2.12 8.61
C ILE A 347 -10.77 1.08 9.49
N LEU A 348 -10.78 1.30 10.81
CA LEU A 348 -10.22 0.37 11.78
C LEU A 348 -10.87 -1.01 11.64
N ARG A 349 -12.21 -1.04 11.60
CA ARG A 349 -13.02 -2.23 11.46
C ARG A 349 -12.86 -2.91 10.11
N ASP A 350 -13.06 -2.18 9.03
CA ASP A 350 -13.17 -2.75 7.68
C ASP A 350 -11.79 -3.13 7.17
N VAL A 351 -10.77 -2.28 7.35
CA VAL A 351 -9.48 -2.45 6.68
C VAL A 351 -8.40 -2.93 7.64
N VAL A 352 -8.16 -2.18 8.72
CA VAL A 352 -6.96 -2.37 9.55
C VAL A 352 -7.01 -3.70 10.29
N ILE A 353 -8.08 -3.96 11.04
CA ILE A 353 -8.23 -5.18 11.83
C ILE A 353 -8.16 -6.45 10.95
N PRO A 354 -8.93 -6.57 9.84
CA PRO A 354 -8.87 -7.76 8.99
C PRO A 354 -7.48 -8.05 8.43
N ILE A 355 -6.77 -7.00 7.98
CA ILE A 355 -5.41 -7.16 7.46
C ILE A 355 -4.44 -7.56 8.57
N GLN A 356 -4.47 -6.90 9.72
CA GLN A 356 -3.54 -7.18 10.80
C GLN A 356 -3.81 -8.52 11.50
N SER A 357 -5.08 -8.93 11.60
CA SER A 357 -5.49 -10.24 12.15
C SER A 357 -4.84 -11.40 11.39
N PHE A 358 -4.70 -11.27 10.06
CA PHE A 358 -3.98 -12.25 9.25
C PHE A 358 -2.54 -12.40 9.75
N PHE A 359 -1.81 -11.30 9.92
CA PHE A 359 -0.42 -11.33 10.39
C PHE A 359 -0.28 -11.83 11.83
N PHE A 360 -1.20 -11.44 12.72
CA PHE A 360 -1.23 -11.98 14.08
C PHE A 360 -1.52 -13.49 14.12
N SER A 361 -2.22 -14.01 13.12
CA SER A 361 -2.55 -15.43 12.97
C SER A 361 -1.53 -16.23 12.18
N LEU A 362 -0.50 -15.59 11.59
CA LEU A 362 0.49 -16.26 10.74
C LEU A 362 1.29 -17.28 11.57
N ARG A 363 0.80 -18.52 11.58
CA ARG A 363 1.58 -19.69 11.96
C ARG A 363 2.62 -19.96 10.86
N PRO A 364 3.69 -20.73 11.15
CA PRO A 364 4.65 -21.20 10.15
C PRO A 364 4.06 -22.18 9.11
N ASN A 365 2.97 -21.83 8.42
CA ASN A 365 2.41 -22.61 7.31
C ASN A 365 3.27 -22.38 6.06
N ALA A 366 3.96 -23.42 5.59
CA ALA A 366 5.00 -23.32 4.57
C ALA A 366 4.57 -22.63 3.25
N ILE A 367 3.32 -22.82 2.81
CA ILE A 367 2.83 -22.28 1.52
C ILE A 367 2.60 -20.77 1.59
N TYR A 368 1.81 -20.31 2.58
CA TYR A 368 1.59 -18.88 2.80
C TYR A 368 2.90 -18.18 3.12
N HIS A 369 3.75 -18.82 3.92
CA HIS A 369 5.03 -18.27 4.31
C HIS A 369 5.90 -17.93 3.10
N LYS A 370 5.93 -18.75 2.02
CA LYS A 370 6.74 -18.41 0.84
C LYS A 370 6.24 -17.15 0.12
N ARG A 371 4.94 -17.09 -0.24
CA ARG A 371 4.36 -15.95 -0.98
C ARG A 371 4.37 -14.66 -0.15
N VAL A 372 4.08 -14.78 1.14
CA VAL A 372 4.15 -13.66 2.09
C VAL A 372 5.57 -13.13 2.14
N MET A 373 6.57 -14.00 2.38
CA MET A 373 7.96 -13.57 2.48
C MET A 373 8.51 -13.01 1.17
N GLU A 374 8.09 -13.51 0.01
CA GLU A 374 8.43 -12.93 -1.29
C GLU A 374 7.91 -11.49 -1.43
N SER A 375 6.69 -11.22 -0.97
CA SER A 375 6.10 -9.88 -1.04
C SER A 375 6.68 -8.94 0.04
N LEU A 376 6.90 -9.44 1.26
CA LEU A 376 7.49 -8.68 2.36
C LEU A 376 8.91 -8.19 2.05
N ARG A 377 9.64 -8.85 1.13
CA ARG A 377 10.93 -8.36 0.65
C ARG A 377 10.86 -7.00 -0.05
N PHE A 378 9.71 -6.59 -0.57
CA PHE A 378 9.56 -5.28 -1.19
C PHE A 378 8.99 -4.22 -0.25
N LEU A 379 8.62 -4.63 0.98
CA LEU A 379 7.90 -3.80 1.95
C LEU A 379 8.68 -3.62 3.27
N GLY A 380 9.65 -4.50 3.54
CA GLY A 380 10.48 -4.46 4.74
C GLY A 380 11.86 -3.86 4.45
N CYS A 381 12.57 -3.53 5.53
CA CYS A 381 13.98 -3.16 5.46
C CYS A 381 14.89 -4.39 5.47
N PHE A 382 16.12 -4.20 4.98
CA PHE A 382 17.16 -5.22 4.99
C PHE A 382 18.37 -4.75 5.78
N ASP A 383 19.07 -5.70 6.38
CA ASP A 383 20.41 -5.44 6.96
C ASP A 383 21.41 -5.23 5.80
N SER A 384 22.29 -4.24 5.89
CA SER A 384 23.31 -4.03 4.86
C SER A 384 24.34 -5.17 4.81
N ASN A 385 24.48 -5.95 5.88
CA ASN A 385 25.60 -6.88 6.06
C ASN A 385 25.37 -8.32 5.54
N THR A 386 24.18 -8.66 5.05
CA THR A 386 23.89 -10.05 4.59
C THR A 386 23.60 -10.11 3.10
N LYS A 387 23.94 -11.24 2.47
CA LYS A 387 23.59 -11.50 1.06
C LYS A 387 22.06 -11.51 0.88
N ARG A 388 21.54 -10.64 0.00
CA ARG A 388 20.10 -10.39 -0.24
C ARG A 388 19.23 -11.65 -0.38
N ALA A 389 19.74 -12.73 -0.98
CA ALA A 389 18.97 -13.93 -1.28
C ALA A 389 18.42 -14.65 -0.03
N ASN A 390 19.10 -14.54 1.11
CA ASN A 390 18.76 -15.26 2.34
C ASN A 390 18.24 -14.34 3.46
N GLN A 391 18.09 -13.05 3.20
CA GLN A 391 17.63 -12.12 4.22
C GLN A 391 16.14 -12.27 4.48
N LYS A 392 15.80 -12.35 5.77
CA LYS A 392 14.43 -12.15 6.22
C LYS A 392 14.14 -10.64 6.18
N PRO A 393 13.00 -10.21 5.63
CA PRO A 393 12.59 -8.82 5.68
C PRO A 393 12.45 -8.40 7.15
N LYS A 394 13.11 -7.32 7.53
CA LYS A 394 13.01 -6.71 8.86
C LYS A 394 11.86 -5.69 8.83
N PRO A 395 10.92 -5.71 9.78
CA PRO A 395 9.87 -4.71 9.84
C PRO A 395 10.42 -3.36 10.29
N PHE A 396 9.80 -2.26 9.84
CA PHE A 396 10.05 -0.94 10.41
C PHE A 396 9.49 -0.86 11.83
N GLN A 397 10.30 -0.38 12.77
CA GLN A 397 9.92 -0.16 14.16
C GLN A 397 10.08 1.31 14.56
N TYR A 398 9.58 1.66 15.74
CA TYR A 398 9.69 3.00 16.34
C TYR A 398 11.10 3.61 16.20
N HIS A 399 12.14 2.85 16.59
CA HIS A 399 13.52 3.30 16.54
C HIS A 399 14.11 3.37 15.12
N ASP A 400 13.60 2.57 14.18
CA ASP A 400 14.00 2.71 12.77
C ASP A 400 13.57 4.09 12.23
N MET A 401 12.41 4.60 12.67
CA MET A 401 11.94 5.94 12.28
C MET A 401 12.82 7.06 12.84
N ILE A 402 13.29 6.95 14.08
CA ILE A 402 14.23 7.90 14.68
C ILE A 402 15.52 7.97 13.84
N ALA A 403 16.04 6.83 13.41
CA ALA A 403 17.21 6.78 12.54
C ALA A 403 16.96 7.49 11.18
N VAL A 404 15.78 7.29 10.58
CA VAL A 404 15.40 8.00 9.35
C VAL A 404 15.33 9.52 9.59
N TYR A 405 14.81 9.97 10.73
CA TYR A 405 14.77 11.40 11.06
C TYR A 405 16.16 11.98 11.33
N HIS A 406 17.08 11.25 11.96
CA HIS A 406 18.48 11.68 12.08
C HIS A 406 19.12 11.88 10.70
N HIS A 407 18.87 10.97 9.76
CA HIS A 407 19.35 11.13 8.39
C HIS A 407 18.75 12.39 7.72
N ALA A 408 17.45 12.64 7.90
CA ALA A 408 16.80 13.86 7.42
C ALA A 408 17.41 15.13 8.04
N LEU A 409 17.62 15.15 9.36
CA LEU A 409 18.28 16.25 10.07
C LEU A 409 19.69 16.50 9.54
N ASN A 410 20.49 15.45 9.34
CA ASN A 410 21.83 15.59 8.77
C ASN A 410 21.82 16.22 7.37
N ARG A 411 20.84 15.87 6.52
CA ARG A 411 20.68 16.49 5.20
C ARG A 411 20.30 17.97 5.30
N LEU A 412 19.37 18.30 6.19
CA LEU A 412 18.96 19.68 6.45
C LEU A 412 20.15 20.53 6.94
N SER A 413 20.90 20.02 7.91
CA SER A 413 22.08 20.71 8.46
C SER A 413 23.17 20.95 7.41
N LYS A 414 23.46 19.95 6.55
CA LYS A 414 24.42 20.11 5.45
C LYS A 414 23.97 21.16 4.42
N ALA A 415 22.69 21.16 4.07
CA ALA A 415 22.13 22.15 3.15
C ALA A 415 22.23 23.57 3.72
N ASN A 416 21.95 23.73 5.02
CA ASN A 416 22.04 25.00 5.73
C ASN A 416 23.49 25.54 5.80
N MET A 417 24.48 24.67 6.01
CA MET A 417 25.90 25.08 6.00
C MET A 417 26.42 25.49 4.61
N GLY A 418 25.77 25.02 3.54
CA GLY A 418 26.20 25.26 2.17
C GLY A 418 25.71 26.58 1.56
N SER A 419 24.71 27.23 2.16
CA SER A 419 24.17 28.51 1.67
C SER A 419 25.09 29.67 2.10
N ASN A 420 26.19 29.86 1.38
CA ASN A 420 27.07 31.03 1.55
C ASN A 420 26.43 32.35 1.06
N ASP A 421 25.20 32.32 0.57
CA ASP A 421 24.49 33.51 0.14
C ASP A 421 24.05 34.33 1.36
N THR A 422 24.66 35.50 1.50
CA THR A 422 24.44 36.56 2.51
C THR A 422 23.02 37.10 2.66
N ALA A 423 22.00 36.42 2.11
CA ALA A 423 20.61 36.72 2.40
C ALA A 423 20.38 36.51 3.89
N LYS A 424 20.06 37.60 4.61
CA LYS A 424 19.76 37.66 6.05
C LYS A 424 18.98 36.42 6.49
N ASP A 425 19.70 35.44 7.05
CA ASP A 425 19.10 34.32 7.72
C ASP A 425 18.44 34.85 9.00
N ASP A 426 17.13 34.70 9.13
CA ASP A 426 16.36 35.10 10.30
C ASP A 426 16.60 34.13 11.50
N GLY A 427 17.57 33.22 11.39
CA GLY A 427 17.95 32.26 12.43
C GLY A 427 16.89 31.18 12.71
N ARG A 428 15.78 31.19 11.97
CA ARG A 428 14.65 30.26 12.16
C ARG A 428 15.04 28.83 11.81
N ILE A 429 15.79 28.64 10.73
CA ILE A 429 16.25 27.29 10.33
C ILE A 429 17.19 26.74 11.40
N ASP A 430 18.18 27.52 11.84
CA ASP A 430 19.09 27.12 12.92
C ASP A 430 18.35 26.71 14.20
N PHE A 431 17.31 27.47 14.58
CA PHE A 431 16.46 27.09 15.70
C PHE A 431 15.77 25.75 15.46
N VAL A 432 15.12 25.56 14.30
CA VAL A 432 14.41 24.31 13.98
C VAL A 432 15.36 23.11 13.96
N LEU A 433 16.58 23.26 13.44
CA LEU A 433 17.58 22.19 13.44
C LEU A 433 18.01 21.80 14.86
N ARG A 434 18.30 22.78 15.72
CA ARG A 434 18.63 22.51 17.14
C ARG A 434 17.46 21.89 17.89
N MET A 435 16.25 22.36 17.64
CA MET A 435 15.04 21.81 18.23
C MET A 435 14.83 20.35 17.79
N LEU A 436 14.98 20.05 16.50
CA LEU A 436 14.87 18.69 15.97
C LEU A 436 15.91 17.75 16.58
N ASP A 437 17.16 18.20 16.74
CA ASP A 437 18.19 17.41 17.42
C ASP A 437 17.76 17.03 18.86
N LYS A 438 17.28 18.01 19.64
CA LYS A 438 16.73 17.76 20.98
C LYS A 438 15.54 16.80 20.96
N CYS A 439 14.62 16.96 20.01
CA CYS A 439 13.48 16.06 19.84
C CYS A 439 13.91 14.61 19.57
N LEU A 440 14.91 14.40 18.72
CA LEU A 440 15.40 13.06 18.38
C LEU A 440 16.12 12.39 19.56
N ASN A 441 16.87 13.17 20.33
CA ASN A 441 17.47 12.72 21.58
C ASN A 441 16.39 12.34 22.60
N ALA A 442 15.33 13.15 22.74
CA ALA A 442 14.19 12.85 23.61
C ALA A 442 13.45 11.56 23.18
N LEU A 443 13.14 11.40 21.88
CA LEU A 443 12.49 10.18 21.36
C LEU A 443 13.30 8.92 21.62
N SER A 444 14.63 9.02 21.53
CA SER A 444 15.54 7.90 21.82
C SER A 444 15.52 7.49 23.30
N CYS A 445 15.14 8.41 24.18
CA CYS A 445 15.03 8.21 25.62
C CYS A 445 13.61 7.83 26.09
N GLU A 446 12.58 7.98 25.25
CA GLU A 446 11.16 7.85 25.62
C GLU A 446 10.81 6.48 26.25
N TRP A 447 11.55 5.43 25.90
CA TRP A 447 11.31 4.06 26.38
C TRP A 447 12.38 3.52 27.34
N ILE A 448 13.24 4.36 27.91
CA ILE A 448 14.34 3.90 28.78
C ILE A 448 13.82 3.03 29.94
N GLU A 449 12.73 3.44 30.57
CA GLU A 449 12.14 2.72 31.71
C GLU A 449 11.61 1.32 31.34
N THR A 450 11.25 1.10 30.09
CA THR A 450 10.73 -0.18 29.58
C THR A 450 11.78 -1.00 28.81
N GLY A 451 13.07 -0.75 29.06
CA GLY A 451 14.17 -1.47 28.39
C GLY A 451 14.52 -0.90 27.01
N GLY A 452 14.21 0.37 26.77
CA GLY A 452 14.55 1.11 25.56
C GLY A 452 13.69 0.80 24.35
N ARG A 453 12.54 0.11 24.50
CA ARG A 453 11.65 -0.26 23.39
C ARG A 453 10.18 -0.22 23.76
N PRO A 454 9.29 0.12 22.81
CA PRO A 454 7.85 -0.04 23.01
C PRO A 454 7.50 -1.53 23.18
N PRO A 455 6.37 -1.85 23.83
CA PRO A 455 5.89 -3.23 23.95
C PRO A 455 5.87 -3.92 22.59
N PRO A 456 6.38 -5.16 22.47
CA PRO A 456 6.52 -5.82 21.19
C PRO A 456 5.15 -6.26 20.66
N LEU A 457 4.92 -6.00 19.38
CA LEU A 457 3.78 -6.50 18.62
C LEU A 457 4.28 -7.26 17.39
N PRO A 458 3.53 -8.27 16.89
CA PRO A 458 3.86 -8.86 15.61
C PRO A 458 3.80 -7.78 14.52
N PRO A 459 4.79 -7.71 13.63
CA PRO A 459 4.76 -6.79 12.51
C PRO A 459 3.67 -7.19 11.50
N VAL A 460 3.15 -6.18 10.80
CA VAL A 460 2.01 -6.31 9.90
C VAL A 460 2.26 -5.56 8.60
N LEU A 461 1.39 -5.76 7.61
CA LEU A 461 1.27 -4.83 6.49
C LEU A 461 0.53 -3.57 6.95
N CYS A 462 1.18 -2.41 6.81
CA CYS A 462 0.57 -1.09 6.96
C CYS A 462 0.36 -0.48 5.57
N HIS A 463 -0.78 0.17 5.36
CA HIS A 463 -1.12 0.91 4.14
C HIS A 463 -0.49 2.31 4.15
N MET A 464 -0.39 2.96 5.32
CA MET A 464 0.21 4.27 5.57
C MET A 464 -0.53 5.49 4.97
N ASP A 465 -1.57 5.27 4.16
CA ASP A 465 -2.39 6.37 3.61
C ASP A 465 -3.90 6.07 3.46
N LEU A 466 -4.58 5.64 4.53
CA LEU A 466 -6.03 5.36 4.54
C LEU A 466 -6.92 6.62 4.57
N GLN A 467 -6.66 7.54 3.66
CA GLN A 467 -7.45 8.76 3.46
C GLN A 467 -8.64 8.50 2.51
N PRO A 468 -9.73 9.29 2.56
CA PRO A 468 -10.94 9.01 1.80
C PRO A 468 -10.73 8.87 0.29
N GLN A 469 -9.77 9.59 -0.28
CA GLN A 469 -9.48 9.53 -1.72
C GLN A 469 -8.85 8.20 -2.18
N ASN A 470 -8.28 7.44 -1.25
CA ASN A 470 -7.65 6.14 -1.52
C ASN A 470 -8.62 4.97 -1.28
N LEU A 471 -9.89 5.27 -1.03
CA LEU A 471 -10.92 4.31 -0.68
C LEU A 471 -12.15 4.50 -1.56
N ALA A 472 -12.79 3.39 -1.91
CA ALA A 472 -14.15 3.38 -2.42
C ALA A 472 -15.11 2.92 -1.33
N PHE A 473 -16.33 3.46 -1.30
CA PHE A 473 -17.32 3.13 -0.28
C PHE A 473 -18.60 2.58 -0.90
N LYS A 474 -19.32 1.77 -0.12
CA LYS A 474 -20.67 1.31 -0.42
C LYS A 474 -21.60 1.56 0.78
N ARG A 475 -22.90 1.55 0.53
CA ARG A 475 -23.95 1.66 1.54
C ARG A 475 -25.10 0.71 1.22
N GLU A 476 -25.81 0.29 2.25
CA GLU A 476 -27.09 -0.42 2.09
C GLU A 476 -28.17 0.55 1.54
N CYS A 477 -29.17 0.02 0.83
CA CYS A 477 -30.26 0.82 0.25
C CYS A 477 -31.10 1.58 1.28
N ASP A 478 -31.12 1.14 2.55
CA ASP A 478 -31.90 1.75 3.62
C ASP A 478 -31.17 2.97 4.20
N HIS A 479 -31.02 4.00 3.36
CA HIS A 479 -30.67 5.43 3.48
C HIS A 479 -30.02 6.09 4.73
N ILE A 480 -29.74 5.40 5.83
CA ILE A 480 -29.06 5.99 6.99
C ILE A 480 -27.55 5.96 6.72
N ILE A 481 -26.91 7.14 6.66
CA ILE A 481 -25.46 7.36 6.45
C ILE A 481 -24.59 6.46 7.35
N ARG A 482 -25.13 6.03 8.50
CA ARG A 482 -24.51 5.09 9.45
C ARG A 482 -24.16 3.71 8.84
N ASN A 483 -24.71 3.35 7.68
CA ASN A 483 -24.45 2.07 7.01
C ASN A 483 -23.42 2.13 5.88
N CYS A 484 -22.55 3.13 5.89
CA CYS A 484 -21.37 3.15 5.01
C CYS A 484 -20.35 2.06 5.43
N CYS A 485 -19.68 1.48 4.44
CA CYS A 485 -18.58 0.54 4.60
C CYS A 485 -17.53 0.75 3.51
N VAL A 486 -16.30 0.32 3.76
CA VAL A 486 -15.24 0.31 2.74
C VAL A 486 -15.55 -0.78 1.72
N ALA A 487 -15.53 -0.41 0.45
CA ALA A 487 -15.74 -1.31 -0.67
C ALA A 487 -14.43 -1.70 -1.35
N SER A 488 -13.46 -0.79 -1.42
CA SER A 488 -12.12 -1.07 -1.96
C SER A 488 -11.07 -0.16 -1.35
N VAL A 489 -9.84 -0.68 -1.28
CA VAL A 489 -8.63 0.05 -0.84
C VAL A 489 -7.64 0.11 -1.99
N MET A 490 -7.14 1.31 -2.28
CA MET A 490 -6.27 1.62 -3.41
C MET A 490 -5.04 2.40 -2.91
N ASP A 491 -4.06 2.58 -3.79
CA ASP A 491 -2.89 3.44 -3.56
C ASP A 491 -1.92 2.92 -2.49
N TRP A 492 -1.43 1.70 -2.72
CA TRP A 492 -0.53 0.98 -1.80
C TRP A 492 0.94 1.41 -1.93
N GLU A 493 1.24 2.55 -2.56
CA GLU A 493 2.62 3.00 -2.85
C GLU A 493 3.44 3.33 -1.60
N GLU A 494 2.76 3.72 -0.52
CA GLU A 494 3.37 3.98 0.80
C GLU A 494 3.32 2.75 1.73
N ALA A 495 2.83 1.60 1.24
CA ALA A 495 2.67 0.42 2.06
C ALA A 495 4.03 -0.11 2.54
N CYS A 496 4.06 -0.63 3.77
CA CYS A 496 5.27 -1.16 4.37
C CYS A 496 4.98 -2.31 5.34
N TYR A 497 6.01 -3.11 5.61
CA TYR A 497 6.00 -4.11 6.66
C TYR A 497 6.55 -3.49 7.93
N ALA A 498 5.69 -3.26 8.91
CA ALA A 498 6.01 -2.39 10.02
C ALA A 498 5.26 -2.73 11.31
N ASP A 499 5.59 -2.00 12.36
CA ASP A 499 4.82 -1.98 13.60
C ASP A 499 3.36 -1.56 13.32
N PRO A 500 2.36 -2.32 13.78
CA PRO A 500 0.96 -2.03 13.48
C PRO A 500 0.49 -0.67 14.02
N ARG A 501 1.18 -0.12 15.03
CA ARG A 501 0.84 1.18 15.62
C ARG A 501 1.05 2.34 14.64
N PHE A 502 1.89 2.19 13.61
CA PHE A 502 2.07 3.23 12.60
C PHE A 502 0.79 3.51 11.81
N GLU A 503 0.01 2.48 11.46
CA GLU A 503 -1.25 2.67 10.74
C GLU A 503 -2.25 3.47 11.60
N ILE A 504 -2.39 3.07 12.86
CA ILE A 504 -3.31 3.72 13.81
C ILE A 504 -2.89 5.16 14.05
N LEU A 505 -1.59 5.40 14.24
CA LEU A 505 -1.02 6.72 14.43
C LEU A 505 -1.35 7.66 13.25
N LEU A 506 -1.22 7.16 12.01
CA LEU A 506 -1.53 7.95 10.82
C LEU A 506 -3.01 8.26 10.70
N ILE A 507 -3.91 7.34 11.09
CA ILE A 507 -5.34 7.66 11.20
C ILE A 507 -5.56 8.72 12.29
N CYS A 508 -4.95 8.58 13.46
CA CYS A 508 -5.06 9.56 14.55
C CYS A 508 -4.64 10.97 14.13
N ARG A 509 -3.64 11.10 13.26
CA ARG A 509 -3.07 12.40 12.88
C ARG A 509 -3.66 12.97 11.59
N LYS A 510 -3.87 12.14 10.57
CA LYS A 510 -4.38 12.58 9.27
C LYS A 510 -5.91 12.65 9.23
N VAL A 511 -6.61 11.85 10.04
CA VAL A 511 -8.06 11.71 9.97
C VAL A 511 -8.76 12.33 11.17
N LEU A 512 -8.28 12.15 12.40
CA LEU A 512 -9.01 12.66 13.57
C LEU A 512 -8.76 14.15 13.81
N ALA A 513 -9.73 14.82 14.43
CA ALA A 513 -9.70 16.27 14.62
C ALA A 513 -9.10 16.70 15.96
N ASN A 514 -9.02 15.82 16.97
CA ASN A 514 -8.50 16.16 18.28
C ASN A 514 -7.94 14.93 19.03
N ARG A 515 -7.29 15.19 20.18
CA ARG A 515 -6.67 14.17 21.04
C ARG A 515 -7.68 13.18 21.62
N GLU A 516 -8.85 13.65 22.03
CA GLU A 516 -9.92 12.79 22.60
C GLU A 516 -10.38 11.72 21.61
N GLN A 517 -10.62 12.11 20.35
CA GLN A 517 -10.94 11.17 19.28
C GLN A 517 -9.80 10.17 19.05
N ALA A 518 -8.54 10.63 19.07
CA ALA A 518 -7.37 9.77 18.90
C ALA A 518 -7.21 8.74 20.03
N GLU A 519 -7.42 9.16 21.27
CA GLU A 519 -7.43 8.27 22.44
C GLU A 519 -8.58 7.26 22.35
N THR A 520 -9.75 7.67 21.84
CA THR A 520 -10.89 6.77 21.61
C THR A 520 -10.55 5.67 20.60
N LEU A 521 -10.00 6.05 19.44
CA LEU A 521 -9.58 5.08 18.41
C LEU A 521 -8.47 4.15 18.93
N TRP A 522 -7.48 4.71 19.61
CA TRP A 522 -6.35 3.95 20.18
C TRP A 522 -6.81 2.94 21.22
N ARG A 523 -7.74 3.32 22.10
CA ARG A 523 -8.36 2.43 23.08
C ARG A 523 -9.11 1.29 22.40
N ALA A 524 -9.93 1.59 21.38
CA ALA A 524 -10.65 0.57 20.62
C ALA A 524 -9.69 -0.46 19.99
N TYR A 525 -8.59 0.02 19.40
CA TYR A 525 -7.55 -0.85 18.85
C TYR A 525 -6.80 -1.65 19.94
N SER A 526 -6.51 -1.05 21.09
CA SER A 526 -5.87 -1.75 22.20
C SER A 526 -6.74 -2.89 22.75
N ILE A 527 -8.05 -2.66 22.86
CA ILE A 527 -9.01 -3.69 23.27
C ILE A 527 -8.99 -4.85 22.27
N PHE A 528 -9.02 -4.54 20.96
CA PHE A 528 -8.91 -5.56 19.91
C PHE A 528 -7.66 -6.43 20.10
N VAL A 529 -6.48 -5.82 20.19
CA VAL A 529 -5.21 -6.56 20.28
C VAL A 529 -5.14 -7.44 21.51
N HIS A 530 -5.58 -6.93 22.66
CA HIS A 530 -5.63 -7.71 23.90
C HIS A 530 -6.60 -8.91 23.80
N GLN A 531 -7.80 -8.70 23.26
CA GLN A 531 -8.76 -9.79 23.05
C GLN A 531 -8.23 -10.83 22.06
N PHE A 532 -7.59 -10.38 20.99
CA PHE A 532 -7.02 -11.25 19.96
C PHE A 532 -5.87 -12.10 20.51
N SER A 533 -4.95 -11.49 21.26
CA SER A 533 -3.82 -12.21 21.87
C SER A 533 -4.29 -13.26 22.89
N ARG A 534 -5.33 -12.95 23.68
CA ARG A 534 -5.96 -13.90 24.60
C ARG A 534 -6.60 -15.08 23.83
N SER A 535 -7.31 -14.81 22.75
CA SER A 535 -7.91 -15.84 21.88
C SER A 535 -6.85 -16.76 21.24
N LEU A 536 -5.70 -16.20 20.83
CA LEU A 536 -4.58 -16.99 20.33
C LEU A 536 -3.94 -17.85 21.42
N SER A 537 -3.79 -17.32 22.64
CA SER A 537 -3.23 -18.03 23.79
C SER A 537 -4.05 -19.27 24.15
N LEU A 538 -5.38 -19.19 24.07
CA LEU A 538 -6.25 -20.35 24.29
C LEU A 538 -6.06 -21.47 23.24
N LYS A 539 -5.51 -21.15 22.06
CA LYS A 539 -5.26 -22.09 20.95
C LYS A 539 -3.79 -22.52 20.85
N SER A 540 -2.94 -22.03 21.73
CA SER A 540 -1.48 -22.18 21.71
C SER A 540 -0.99 -22.70 23.05
N THR A 541 0.12 -23.44 23.07
CA THR A 541 0.77 -23.83 24.33
C THR A 541 1.61 -22.70 24.91
N ALA A 542 1.87 -21.64 24.14
CA ALA A 542 2.58 -20.45 24.58
C ALA A 542 1.57 -19.36 24.97
N GLU A 543 1.75 -18.80 26.16
CA GLU A 543 1.03 -17.61 26.61
C GLU A 543 1.49 -16.40 25.79
N VAL A 544 0.58 -15.83 25.01
CA VAL A 544 0.81 -14.68 24.14
C VAL A 544 0.00 -13.51 24.69
N HIS A 545 0.67 -12.60 25.38
CA HIS A 545 0.07 -11.37 25.88
C HIS A 545 0.66 -10.16 25.15
N TRP A 546 -0.16 -9.47 24.36
CA TRP A 546 0.24 -8.27 23.64
C TRP A 546 -0.40 -7.04 24.26
N THR A 547 0.39 -5.98 24.41
CA THR A 547 -0.08 -4.66 24.85
C THR A 547 0.33 -3.60 23.84
N ILE A 548 -0.55 -2.63 23.60
CA ILE A 548 -0.26 -1.54 22.66
C ILE A 548 0.68 -0.49 23.28
N GLY A 549 0.51 -0.21 24.57
CA GLY A 549 1.16 0.92 25.27
C GLY A 549 0.45 2.24 25.01
N ASP A 550 1.01 3.31 25.57
CA ASP A 550 0.43 4.65 25.48
C ASP A 550 0.56 5.27 24.09
N ILE A 551 -0.40 6.12 23.72
CA ILE A 551 -0.43 6.80 22.41
C ILE A 551 0.59 7.93 22.33
N GLU A 552 0.92 8.57 23.45
CA GLU A 552 1.67 9.83 23.45
C GLU A 552 3.08 9.75 22.82
N PRO A 553 3.92 8.74 23.11
CA PRO A 553 5.19 8.53 22.42
C PRO A 553 5.06 8.49 20.89
N TRP A 554 3.96 7.91 20.40
CA TRP A 554 3.69 7.78 18.97
C TRP A 554 3.25 9.12 18.36
N LEU A 555 2.45 9.91 19.07
CA LEU A 555 2.09 11.28 18.64
C LEU A 555 3.32 12.18 18.57
N LYS A 556 4.24 12.09 19.55
CA LYS A 556 5.54 12.78 19.52
C LYS A 556 6.36 12.35 18.29
N LEU A 557 6.46 11.06 18.03
CA LEU A 557 7.16 10.52 16.86
C LEU A 557 6.61 11.05 15.52
N GLU A 558 5.28 11.07 15.34
CA GLU A 558 4.66 11.61 14.13
C GLU A 558 4.80 13.12 14.02
N THR A 559 4.74 13.85 15.13
CA THR A 559 4.95 15.30 15.11
C THR A 559 6.37 15.64 14.65
N VAL A 560 7.38 14.88 15.11
CA VAL A 560 8.76 15.00 14.63
C VAL A 560 8.91 14.60 13.16
N HIS A 561 8.20 13.55 12.70
CA HIS A 561 8.13 13.22 11.27
C HIS A 561 7.63 14.38 10.43
N SER A 562 6.51 14.99 10.84
CA SER A 562 5.89 16.12 10.17
C SER A 562 6.83 17.33 10.13
N LEU A 563 7.52 17.65 11.24
CA LEU A 563 8.52 18.71 11.29
C LEU A 563 9.69 18.47 10.33
N CYS A 564 10.28 17.26 10.32
CA CYS A 564 11.35 16.90 9.38
C CYS A 564 10.89 17.08 7.93
N THR A 565 9.69 16.60 7.62
CA THR A 565 9.12 16.64 6.27
C THR A 565 8.84 18.07 5.81
N LEU A 566 8.22 18.89 6.65
CA LEU A 566 7.94 20.29 6.38
C LEU A 566 9.25 21.10 6.23
N SER A 567 10.26 20.81 7.05
CA SER A 567 11.56 21.47 6.97
C SER A 567 12.29 21.12 5.67
N LEU A 568 12.28 19.84 5.26
CA LEU A 568 12.82 19.43 3.97
C LEU A 568 12.09 20.10 2.81
N GLN A 569 10.76 20.30 2.92
CA GLN A 569 9.98 21.03 1.92
C GLN A 569 10.34 22.51 1.87
N ALA A 570 10.47 23.17 3.03
CA ALA A 570 10.78 24.59 3.13
C ALA A 570 12.17 24.95 2.60
N MET A 571 13.11 24.00 2.64
CA MET A 571 14.46 24.12 2.10
C MET A 571 14.60 23.60 0.66
N ASP A 572 13.49 23.26 -0.01
CA ASP A 572 13.48 22.73 -1.38
C ASP A 572 14.35 21.45 -1.53
N LEU A 573 14.50 20.67 -0.45
CA LEU A 573 15.29 19.42 -0.40
C LEU A 573 14.46 18.17 -0.70
N LEU A 574 13.14 18.30 -0.72
CA LEU A 574 12.25 17.33 -1.34
C LEU A 574 12.23 17.63 -2.84
N GLY A 575 12.46 16.61 -3.67
CA GLY A 575 12.41 16.76 -5.13
C GLY A 575 11.12 17.45 -5.61
N VAL A 576 11.14 17.93 -6.86
CA VAL A 576 10.26 18.89 -7.56
C VAL A 576 8.72 18.63 -7.52
N GLY A 577 8.21 17.72 -6.69
CA GLY A 577 6.81 17.27 -6.68
C GLY A 577 5.82 18.05 -5.81
N ARG A 578 6.25 18.89 -4.85
CA ARG A 578 5.33 19.51 -3.86
C ARG A 578 5.00 20.99 -4.02
N SER A 579 5.63 21.75 -4.91
CA SER A 579 5.48 23.21 -4.90
C SER A 579 4.86 23.81 -6.17
N PRO A 580 3.53 23.71 -6.31
CA PRO A 580 2.80 24.84 -6.92
C PRO A 580 1.88 25.60 -5.94
N TRP A 581 1.53 25.03 -4.77
CA TRP A 581 0.36 25.51 -4.01
C TRP A 581 0.64 26.11 -2.63
N GLU A 582 1.75 25.76 -1.98
CA GLU A 582 2.07 26.23 -0.63
C GLU A 582 3.17 27.29 -0.71
N THR A 583 2.90 28.46 -0.15
CA THR A 583 3.92 29.51 -0.04
C THR A 583 4.91 29.15 1.08
N LYS A 584 6.12 29.71 1.04
CA LYS A 584 7.08 29.56 2.15
C LYS A 584 6.47 29.99 3.49
N GLN A 585 5.61 31.01 3.49
CA GLN A 585 4.93 31.47 4.70
C GLN A 585 3.95 30.42 5.26
N ASP A 586 3.22 29.71 4.39
CA ASP A 586 2.32 28.62 4.80
C ASP A 586 3.09 27.49 5.47
N LEU A 587 4.26 27.13 4.93
CA LEU A 587 5.12 26.09 5.49
C LEU A 587 5.63 26.45 6.88
N TRP A 588 6.10 27.69 7.08
CA TRP A 588 6.53 28.14 8.41
C TRP A 588 5.39 28.16 9.42
N GLY A 589 4.19 28.56 9.01
CA GLY A 589 3.00 28.47 9.85
C GLY A 589 2.71 27.03 10.28
N LYS A 590 2.92 26.03 9.41
CA LYS A 590 2.77 24.61 9.75
C LYS A 590 3.83 24.12 10.71
N ILE A 591 5.10 24.46 10.47
CA ILE A 591 6.21 24.11 11.36
C ILE A 591 5.95 24.62 12.77
N GLU A 592 5.49 25.87 12.89
CA GLU A 592 5.16 26.49 14.17
C GLU A 592 4.02 25.76 14.92
N ARG A 593 3.00 25.32 14.19
CA ARG A 593 1.90 24.53 14.79
C ARG A 593 2.36 23.17 15.28
N GLU A 594 3.18 22.46 14.51
CA GLU A 594 3.75 21.17 14.97
C GLU A 594 4.64 21.36 16.20
N ARG A 595 5.45 22.43 16.24
CA ARG A 595 6.24 22.79 17.43
C ARG A 595 5.35 22.99 18.66
N LEU A 596 4.30 23.79 18.54
CA LEU A 596 3.39 24.04 19.65
C LEU A 596 2.66 22.78 20.14
N ARG A 597 2.42 21.80 19.26
CA ARG A 597 1.87 20.49 19.66
C ARG A 597 2.86 19.71 20.54
N LEU A 598 4.17 19.76 20.26
CA LEU A 598 5.18 19.16 21.14
C LEU A 598 5.20 19.83 22.52
N VAL A 599 5.08 21.15 22.58
CA VAL A 599 4.98 21.90 23.85
C VAL A 599 3.74 21.46 24.64
N GLN A 600 2.59 21.31 23.97
CA GLN A 600 1.35 20.79 24.60
C GLN A 600 1.47 19.34 25.09
N MET A 601 2.41 18.56 24.54
CA MET A 601 2.77 17.21 25.01
C MET A 601 3.93 17.21 26.02
N GLY A 602 4.22 18.36 26.64
CA GLY A 602 5.19 18.49 27.73
C GLY A 602 6.65 18.69 27.30
N TRP A 603 6.95 18.82 26.00
CA TRP A 603 8.30 19.13 25.55
C TRP A 603 8.56 20.64 25.55
N LEU A 604 8.71 21.21 26.75
CA LEU A 604 8.90 22.65 26.97
C LEU A 604 10.15 23.21 26.28
N PHE A 605 11.18 22.38 26.05
CA PHE A 605 12.39 22.77 25.29
C PHE A 605 12.11 23.12 23.81
N CYS A 606 10.91 22.82 23.31
CA CYS A 606 10.44 23.28 22.00
C CYS A 606 9.88 24.71 22.04
N ASP A 607 9.80 25.34 23.22
CA ASP A 607 9.27 26.69 23.36
C ASP A 607 10.30 27.79 23.05
N PHE A 608 9.92 28.76 22.22
CA PHE A 608 10.80 29.84 21.80
C PHE A 608 11.15 30.78 22.96
N SER A 609 10.20 31.01 23.88
CA SER A 609 10.39 31.95 25.01
C SER A 609 11.47 31.50 25.99
N GLU A 610 11.73 30.20 26.10
CA GLU A 610 12.78 29.67 26.98
C GLU A 610 14.19 29.77 26.38
N THR A 611 14.31 29.98 25.06
CA THR A 611 15.62 29.96 24.38
C THR A 611 16.25 31.36 24.23
N LEU A 612 15.49 32.42 24.53
CA LEU A 612 15.91 33.83 24.47
C LEU A 612 16.24 34.44 25.84
N GLN A 613 16.10 33.66 26.92
CA GLN A 613 16.62 33.96 28.25
C GLN A 613 17.93 33.21 28.47
#